data_AF-A0A8T7CYJ1-F1
#
_entry.id   AF-A0A8T7CYJ1-F1
#
_cell.length_a   1.000
_cell.length_b   1.000
_cell.length_c   1.000
_cell.angle_alpha   90.00
_cell.angle_beta   90.00
_cell.angle_gamma   90.00
#
_symmetry.space_group_name_H-M   'P 1'
#
loop_
_entity.id
_entity.type
_entity.pdbx_description
1 polymer ?
#
loop_
_entity_poly.entity_id
_entity_poly.type
_entity_poly.pdbx_seq_one_letter_code
_entity_poly.pdbx_strand_id
1 'polypeptide(L)'
;KELTSDPRCSLVLADFFAVVGAATGGFESAVTTPLVHAILLDIDHSPSNWLNPGNGDFYTVQGLRNLADKLHPGGLFGLWSDDPPDAAFTELLDSVFESSESHIVNFPNPYTGGESSNTVYLAHKSK
;
A
#
# COMPACT_ATOMS: atom_id res chain seq x y z
N LYS A 1 20.77 -12.53 6.31
CA LYS A 1 20.79 -11.19 6.94
C LYS A 1 19.36 -10.88 7.34
N GLU A 2 19.13 -10.42 8.56
CA GLU A 2 17.83 -9.94 9.01
C GLU A 2 17.63 -8.50 8.53
N LEU A 3 16.39 -8.14 8.15
CA LEU A 3 16.02 -6.83 7.61
C LEU A 3 16.46 -5.68 8.53
N THR A 4 16.38 -5.88 9.85
CA THR A 4 16.75 -4.92 10.92
C THR A 4 18.25 -4.62 11.00
N SER A 5 19.09 -5.44 10.36
CA SER A 5 20.56 -5.33 10.37
C SER A 5 21.14 -4.86 9.04
N ASP A 6 20.31 -4.68 8.01
CA ASP A 6 20.76 -4.23 6.70
C ASP A 6 20.89 -2.69 6.68
N PRO A 7 22.07 -2.14 6.36
CA PRO A 7 22.27 -0.68 6.36
C PRO A 7 21.47 0.05 5.26
N ARG A 8 20.85 -0.67 4.33
CA ARG A 8 19.92 -0.11 3.33
C ARG A 8 18.51 0.07 3.87
N CYS A 9 18.22 -0.45 5.07
CA CYS A 9 16.91 -0.41 5.69
C CYS A 9 16.88 0.60 6.84
N SER A 10 15.97 1.56 6.75
CA SER A 10 15.66 2.51 7.82
C SER A 10 14.31 2.14 8.44
N LEU A 11 14.25 2.02 9.76
CA LEU A 11 12.99 1.82 10.48
C LEU A 11 12.51 3.17 11.02
N VAL A 12 11.32 3.58 10.61
CA VAL A 12 10.71 4.84 11.01
C VAL A 12 9.47 4.53 11.83
N LEU A 13 9.44 5.00 13.09
CA LEU A 13 8.25 4.94 13.92
C LEU A 13 7.33 6.11 13.54
N ALA A 14 6.26 5.81 12.81
CA ALA A 14 5.30 6.80 12.35
C ALA A 14 3.91 6.18 12.11
N ASP A 15 2.90 7.04 12.02
CA ASP A 15 1.61 6.71 11.42
C ASP A 15 1.73 6.81 9.90
N PHE A 16 1.66 5.68 9.22
CA PHE A 16 1.78 5.62 7.76
C PHE A 16 0.71 6.45 7.05
N PHE A 17 -0.55 6.36 7.48
CA PHE A 17 -1.66 7.06 6.84
C PHE A 17 -1.55 8.58 7.03
N ALA A 18 -1.08 9.02 8.19
CA ALA A 18 -0.74 10.43 8.40
C ALA A 18 0.42 10.89 7.49
N VAL A 19 1.45 10.06 7.31
CA VAL A 19 2.61 10.38 6.45
C VAL A 19 2.21 10.50 4.98
N VAL A 20 1.44 9.55 4.45
CA VAL A 20 1.02 9.61 3.03
C VAL A 20 -0.08 10.64 2.79
N GLY A 21 -0.90 10.93 3.81
CA GLY A 21 -1.95 11.95 3.74
C GLY A 21 -1.42 13.39 3.82
N ALA A 22 -0.20 13.60 4.32
CA ALA A 22 0.39 14.93 4.46
C ALA A 22 0.77 15.54 3.10
N ALA A 23 0.37 16.80 2.85
CA ALA A 23 0.67 17.51 1.61
C ALA A 23 2.18 17.72 1.36
N THR A 24 2.98 17.78 2.43
CA THR A 24 4.44 18.00 2.37
C THR A 24 5.18 16.98 3.22
N GLY A 25 6.49 16.84 2.98
CA GLY A 25 7.32 15.80 3.60
C GLY A 25 7.24 14.46 2.87
N GLY A 26 8.05 13.50 3.29
CA GLY A 26 7.89 12.12 2.86
C GLY A 26 8.28 11.13 3.95
N PHE A 27 8.70 9.94 3.55
CA PHE A 27 8.87 8.80 4.45
C PHE A 27 10.05 8.95 5.43
N GLU A 28 10.93 9.93 5.23
CA GLU A 28 12.03 10.25 6.13
C GLU A 28 11.94 11.70 6.63
N SER A 29 12.13 11.89 7.93
CA SER A 29 11.95 13.18 8.63
C SER A 29 12.81 14.33 8.12
N ALA A 30 13.89 14.06 7.37
CA ALA A 30 14.84 15.07 6.92
C ALA A 30 14.63 15.53 5.48
N VAL A 31 13.74 14.90 4.72
CA VAL A 31 13.61 15.16 3.28
C VAL A 31 12.27 15.82 2.98
N THR A 32 12.32 16.97 2.32
CA THR A 32 11.14 17.79 2.03
C THR A 32 10.21 17.18 0.98
N THR A 33 10.74 16.31 0.10
CA THR A 33 9.96 15.54 -0.91
C THR A 33 10.73 14.29 -1.42
N PRO A 34 10.98 13.24 -0.62
CA PRO A 34 11.52 11.99 -1.14
C PRO A 34 10.36 11.24 -1.81
N LEU A 35 10.14 11.51 -3.10
CA LEU A 35 9.36 10.59 -3.91
C LEU A 35 10.04 9.22 -3.85
N VAL A 36 9.25 8.16 -3.87
CA VAL A 36 9.75 6.79 -3.89
C VAL A 36 9.31 6.09 -5.17
N HIS A 37 10.06 5.07 -5.57
CA HIS A 37 9.72 4.28 -6.76
C HIS A 37 8.60 3.27 -6.47
N ALA A 38 8.50 2.81 -5.22
CA ALA A 38 7.48 1.88 -4.79
C ALA A 38 7.02 2.16 -3.36
N ILE A 39 5.73 2.00 -3.11
CA ILE A 39 5.13 1.94 -1.78
C ILE A 39 4.44 0.60 -1.67
N LEU A 40 4.78 -0.19 -0.65
CA LEU A 40 4.21 -1.51 -0.40
C LEU A 40 3.52 -1.48 0.97
N LEU A 41 2.22 -1.71 0.99
CA LEU A 41 1.36 -1.56 2.17
C LEU A 41 0.84 -2.91 2.67
N ASP A 42 1.13 -3.19 3.94
CA ASP A 42 0.70 -4.37 4.69
C ASP A 42 0.37 -3.92 6.13
N ILE A 43 -0.88 -3.49 6.37
CA ILE A 43 -1.34 -2.95 7.65
C ILE A 43 -2.71 -3.51 8.01
N ASP A 44 -3.75 -3.16 7.23
CA ASP A 44 -5.13 -3.56 7.47
C ASP A 44 -5.41 -4.99 7.00
N HIS A 45 -6.57 -5.54 7.38
CA HIS A 45 -6.98 -6.86 6.88
C HIS A 45 -7.30 -6.82 5.39
N SER A 46 -8.02 -5.79 4.94
CA SER A 46 -8.36 -5.59 3.53
C SER A 46 -8.76 -4.13 3.26
N PRO A 47 -8.99 -3.73 2.00
CA PRO A 47 -9.46 -2.39 1.67
C PRO A 47 -10.79 -1.98 2.28
N SER A 48 -11.59 -2.94 2.77
CA SER A 48 -12.89 -2.71 3.42
C SER A 48 -12.94 -3.17 4.88
N ASN A 49 -11.89 -3.83 5.38
CA ASN A 49 -11.78 -4.32 6.76
C ASN A 49 -10.52 -3.74 7.44
N TRP A 50 -10.70 -2.65 8.18
CA TRP A 50 -9.60 -1.90 8.78
C TRP A 50 -9.38 -2.23 10.26
N LEU A 51 -8.13 -2.21 10.72
CA LEU A 51 -7.74 -2.33 12.13
C LEU A 51 -8.13 -1.10 12.94
N ASN A 52 -8.18 0.06 12.29
CA ASN A 52 -8.62 1.31 12.89
C ASN A 52 -9.61 2.01 11.94
N PRO A 53 -10.81 2.43 12.42
CA PRO A 53 -11.77 3.16 11.59
C PRO A 53 -11.20 4.41 10.88
N GLY A 54 -10.21 5.07 11.48
CA GLY A 54 -9.55 6.24 10.88
C GLY A 54 -8.76 5.94 9.60
N ASN A 55 -8.38 4.67 9.36
CA ASN A 55 -7.68 4.28 8.14
C ASN A 55 -8.59 4.40 6.90
N GLY A 56 -9.92 4.43 7.08
CA GLY A 56 -10.87 4.57 6.00
C GLY A 56 -10.66 5.79 5.10
N ASP A 57 -10.12 6.87 5.64
CA ASP A 57 -9.82 8.10 4.88
C ASP A 57 -8.78 7.85 3.77
N PHE A 58 -7.89 6.86 3.95
CA PHE A 58 -6.94 6.43 2.94
C PHE A 58 -7.61 5.76 1.74
N TYR A 59 -8.65 4.95 1.98
CA TYR A 59 -9.39 4.18 0.98
C TYR A 59 -10.43 5.04 0.24
N THR A 60 -10.00 6.24 -0.15
CA THR A 60 -10.78 7.20 -0.92
C THR A 60 -9.95 7.71 -2.11
N VAL A 61 -10.61 8.34 -3.08
CA VAL A 61 -9.92 8.94 -4.24
C VAL A 61 -8.88 9.95 -3.77
N GLN A 62 -9.19 10.75 -2.75
CA GLN A 62 -8.27 11.75 -2.23
C GLN A 62 -7.11 11.11 -1.46
N GLY A 63 -7.38 10.10 -0.63
CA GLY A 63 -6.34 9.38 0.11
C GLY A 63 -5.33 8.71 -0.83
N LEU A 64 -5.80 8.02 -1.87
CA LEU A 64 -4.95 7.40 -2.87
C LEU A 64 -4.21 8.42 -3.74
N ARG A 65 -4.81 9.58 -4.05
CA ARG A 65 -4.09 10.67 -4.75
C ARG A 65 -2.95 11.21 -3.91
N ASN A 66 -3.17 11.44 -2.62
CA ASN A 66 -2.11 11.89 -1.72
C ASN A 66 -0.95 10.89 -1.68
N LEU A 67 -1.24 9.58 -1.67
CA LEU A 67 -0.22 8.53 -1.78
C LEU A 67 0.46 8.54 -3.16
N ALA A 68 -0.30 8.65 -4.26
CA ALA A 68 0.25 8.71 -5.60
C ALA A 68 1.20 9.90 -5.78
N ASP A 69 0.93 11.03 -5.13
CA ASP A 69 1.81 12.21 -5.12
C ASP A 69 3.16 11.97 -4.42
N LYS A 70 3.29 10.91 -3.62
CA LYS A 70 4.57 10.45 -3.03
C LYS A 70 5.34 9.47 -3.93
N LEU A 71 4.79 9.07 -5.06
CA LEU A 71 5.48 8.22 -6.03
C LEU A 71 6.16 9.05 -7.12
N HIS A 72 7.32 8.57 -7.58
CA HIS A 72 7.90 9.02 -8.85
C HIS A 72 6.93 8.74 -10.01
N PRO A 73 6.96 9.53 -11.10
CA PRO A 73 6.32 9.12 -12.34
C PRO A 73 6.82 7.73 -12.76
N GLY A 74 5.90 6.84 -13.16
CA GLY A 74 6.19 5.43 -13.42
C GLY A 74 6.39 4.56 -12.16
N GLY A 75 6.18 5.11 -10.96
CA GLY A 75 6.25 4.38 -9.69
C GLY A 75 5.06 3.46 -9.46
N LEU A 76 5.15 2.63 -8.41
CA LEU A 76 4.20 1.58 -8.11
C LEU A 76 3.64 1.69 -6.68
N PHE A 77 2.34 1.52 -6.54
CA PHE A 77 1.71 1.20 -5.27
C PHE A 77 1.35 -0.30 -5.24
N GLY A 78 1.71 -0.99 -4.16
CA GLY A 78 1.31 -2.36 -3.89
C GLY A 78 0.58 -2.46 -2.56
N LEU A 79 -0.51 -3.22 -2.51
CA LEU A 79 -1.29 -3.45 -1.29
C LEU A 79 -1.58 -4.94 -1.11
N TRP A 80 -1.33 -5.44 0.10
CA TRP A 80 -1.76 -6.77 0.53
C TRP A 80 -3.18 -6.74 1.13
N SER A 81 -3.96 -7.80 0.90
CA SER A 81 -5.32 -7.98 1.41
C SER A 81 -5.60 -9.45 1.70
N ASP A 82 -6.19 -9.75 2.85
CA ASP A 82 -6.67 -11.09 3.21
C ASP A 82 -7.87 -11.51 2.35
N ASP A 83 -8.73 -10.54 1.99
CA ASP A 83 -9.92 -10.79 1.19
C ASP A 83 -9.59 -11.05 -0.30
N PRO A 84 -10.48 -11.76 -1.05
CA PRO A 84 -10.43 -11.85 -2.51
C PRO A 84 -10.47 -10.47 -3.19
N PRO A 85 -10.17 -10.39 -4.51
CA PRO A 85 -10.24 -9.14 -5.24
C PRO A 85 -11.58 -8.43 -5.10
N ASP A 86 -11.56 -7.18 -4.67
CA ASP A 86 -12.70 -6.29 -4.51
C ASP A 86 -12.82 -5.40 -5.74
N ALA A 87 -13.95 -5.52 -6.44
CA ALA A 87 -14.25 -4.73 -7.62
C ALA A 87 -14.31 -3.22 -7.32
N ALA A 88 -14.88 -2.83 -6.17
CA ALA A 88 -14.99 -1.42 -5.80
C ALA A 88 -13.62 -0.81 -5.53
N PHE A 89 -12.72 -1.57 -4.90
CA PHE A 89 -11.35 -1.11 -4.68
C PHE A 89 -10.54 -1.06 -5.99
N THR A 90 -10.76 -2.01 -6.90
CA THR A 90 -10.14 -1.99 -8.24
C THR A 90 -10.56 -0.75 -9.03
N GLU A 91 -11.86 -0.46 -9.08
CA GLU A 91 -12.39 0.76 -9.71
C GLU A 91 -11.82 2.04 -9.08
N LEU A 92 -11.64 2.02 -7.74
CA LEU A 92 -11.05 3.12 -7.02
C LEU A 92 -9.58 3.34 -7.42
N LEU A 93 -8.78 2.27 -7.53
CA LEU A 93 -7.39 2.35 -8.01
C LEU A 93 -7.35 2.90 -9.44
N ASP A 94 -8.18 2.40 -10.34
CA ASP A 94 -8.24 2.82 -11.75
C ASP A 94 -8.68 4.29 -11.90
N SER A 95 -9.34 4.87 -10.90
CA SER A 95 -9.70 6.30 -10.90
C SER A 95 -8.54 7.25 -10.56
N VAL A 96 -7.43 6.71 -10.06
CA VAL A 96 -6.26 7.47 -9.57
C VAL A 96 -4.98 7.12 -10.33
N PHE A 97 -4.80 5.85 -10.67
CA PHE A 97 -3.59 5.32 -11.31
C PHE A 97 -3.79 5.11 -12.81
N GLU A 98 -2.71 4.98 -13.58
CA GLU A 98 -2.78 4.71 -15.03
C GLU A 98 -3.32 3.30 -15.30
N SER A 99 -2.94 2.34 -14.45
CA SER A 99 -3.45 0.98 -14.50
C SER A 99 -3.40 0.34 -13.12
N SER A 100 -4.29 -0.62 -12.87
CA SER A 100 -4.21 -1.53 -11.73
C SER A 100 -4.43 -2.98 -12.12
N GLU A 101 -3.90 -3.89 -11.31
CA GLU A 101 -4.13 -5.33 -11.41
C GLU A 101 -4.17 -5.95 -10.02
N SER A 102 -4.80 -7.13 -9.91
CA SER A 102 -4.82 -7.92 -8.68
C SER A 102 -4.34 -9.34 -8.95
N HIS A 103 -3.60 -9.87 -8.00
CA HIS A 103 -3.02 -11.22 -8.06
C HIS A 103 -3.45 -12.00 -6.83
N ILE A 104 -4.09 -13.15 -7.04
CA ILE A 104 -4.40 -14.07 -5.95
C ILE A 104 -3.17 -14.95 -5.69
N VAL A 105 -2.67 -14.94 -4.46
CA VAL A 105 -1.56 -15.80 -4.03
C VAL A 105 -2.10 -16.88 -3.12
N ASN A 106 -2.02 -18.13 -3.57
CA ASN A 106 -2.38 -19.31 -2.79
C ASN A 106 -1.15 -19.85 -2.04
N PHE A 107 -1.33 -20.27 -0.80
CA PHE A 107 -0.27 -20.83 0.03
C PHE A 107 -0.79 -21.88 1.02
N PRO A 108 0.02 -22.87 1.41
CA PRO A 108 -0.34 -23.83 2.45
C PRO A 108 -0.57 -23.11 3.79
N ASN A 109 -1.68 -23.42 4.45
CA ASN A 109 -2.00 -22.88 5.76
C ASN A 109 -1.57 -23.89 6.85
N PRO A 110 -0.50 -23.63 7.62
CA PRO A 110 -0.02 -24.55 8.64
C PRO A 110 -0.97 -24.67 9.84
N TYR A 111 -1.90 -23.73 10.02
CA TYR A 111 -2.84 -23.71 11.14
C TYR A 111 -4.11 -24.50 10.85
N THR A 112 -4.61 -24.47 9.62
CA THR A 112 -5.81 -25.24 9.21
C THR A 112 -5.46 -26.57 8.55
N GLY A 113 -4.20 -26.75 8.12
CA GLY A 113 -3.75 -27.91 7.36
C GLY A 113 -4.23 -27.94 5.90
N GLY A 114 -4.89 -26.87 5.44
CA GLY A 114 -5.39 -26.70 4.08
C GLY A 114 -4.61 -25.67 3.27
N GLU A 115 -5.29 -25.04 2.32
CA GLU A 115 -4.79 -23.91 1.54
C GLU A 115 -5.50 -22.63 2.00
N SER A 116 -4.74 -21.53 2.03
CA SER A 116 -5.26 -20.17 2.17
C SER A 116 -4.85 -19.35 0.96
N SER A 117 -5.54 -18.24 0.74
CA SER A 117 -5.21 -17.28 -0.29
C SER A 117 -5.21 -15.87 0.27
N ASN A 118 -4.52 -14.97 -0.42
CA ASN A 118 -4.62 -13.54 -0.24
C ASN A 118 -4.62 -12.85 -1.61
N THR A 119 -4.91 -11.56 -1.63
CA THR A 119 -4.86 -10.72 -2.83
C THR A 119 -3.74 -9.69 -2.70
N VAL A 120 -2.94 -9.53 -3.76
CA VAL A 120 -1.99 -8.43 -3.92
C VAL A 120 -2.47 -7.52 -5.04
N TYR A 121 -2.78 -6.27 -4.72
CA TYR A 121 -3.10 -5.24 -5.71
C TYR A 121 -1.82 -4.52 -6.11
N LEU A 122 -1.67 -4.23 -7.39
CA LEU A 122 -0.60 -3.42 -7.96
C LEU A 122 -1.22 -2.28 -8.77
N ALA A 123 -0.78 -1.04 -8.54
CA ALA A 123 -1.27 0.13 -9.25
C ALA A 123 -0.11 1.01 -9.71
N HIS A 124 -0.06 1.32 -11.01
CA HIS A 124 1.04 2.02 -11.65
C HIS A 124 0.72 3.50 -11.84
N LYS A 125 1.61 4.37 -11.36
CA LYS A 125 1.53 5.81 -11.61
C LYS A 125 1.99 6.09 -13.05
N SER A 126 1.31 7.02 -13.71
CA SER A 126 1.71 7.46 -15.05
C SER A 126 3.15 7.97 -15.08
N LYS A 127 3.80 7.77 -16.22
CA LYS A 127 5.18 8.26 -16.49
C LYS A 127 5.28 9.77 -16.63
#